data_AF-A0A0B6YP79-F1
#
_entry.id   AF-A0A0B6YP79-F1
#
_cell.length_a   1.000
_cell.length_b   1.000
_cell.length_c   1.000
_cell.angle_alpha   90.00
_cell.angle_beta   90.00
_cell.angle_gamma   90.00
#
_symmetry.space_group_name_H-M   'P 1'
#
loop_
_entity.id
_entity.type
_entity.pdbx_description
1 polymer ?
#
loop_
_entity_poly.entity_id
_entity_poly.type
_entity_poly.pdbx_seq_one_letter_code
_entity_poly.pdbx_strand_id
1 'polypeptide(L)' 'MLTEKEKFECKQILDLISDEDIFALVRTSSNQAVKVYSRSEAENAILSFSESAEELLNRRKVNK' A
#
# COMPACT_ATOMS: atom_id res chain seq x y z
N MET A 1 -12.33 3.12 -5.64
CA MET A 1 -12.06 3.25 -4.19
C MET A 1 -12.41 1.95 -3.50
N LEU A 2 -11.49 1.43 -2.70
CA LEU A 2 -11.64 0.17 -1.95
C LEU A 2 -12.82 0.24 -0.99
N THR A 3 -13.60 -0.83 -0.91
CA THR A 3 -14.59 -1.05 0.16
C THR A 3 -13.89 -1.26 1.50
N GLU A 4 -14.59 -1.06 2.62
CA GLU A 4 -14.03 -1.28 3.96
C GLU A 4 -13.52 -2.71 4.16
N LYS A 5 -14.19 -3.70 3.55
CA LYS A 5 -13.74 -5.09 3.56
C LYS A 5 -12.42 -5.26 2.80
N GLU A 6 -12.32 -4.70 1.60
CA GLU A 6 -11.09 -4.77 0.80
C GLU A 6 -9.93 -4.03 1.48
N LYS A 7 -10.18 -2.89 2.14
CA LYS A 7 -9.15 -2.19 2.92
C LYS A 7 -8.64 -3.06 4.06
N PHE A 8 -9.53 -3.75 4.77
CA PHE A 8 -9.15 -4.66 5.85
C PHE A 8 -8.30 -5.83 5.35
N GLU A 9 -8.69 -6.47 4.25
CA GLU A 9 -7.94 -7.57 3.64
C GLU A 9 -6.60 -7.11 3.06
N CYS A 10 -6.55 -5.96 2.39
CA CYS A 10 -5.31 -5.35 1.94
C CYS A 10 -4.39 -5.00 3.11
N LYS A 11 -4.91 -4.51 4.22
CA LYS A 11 -4.11 -4.20 5.42
C LYS A 11 -3.43 -5.45 5.98
N GLN A 12 -4.13 -6.58 6.04
CA GLN A 12 -3.52 -7.86 6.44
C GLN A 12 -2.38 -8.27 5.51
N ILE A 13 -2.49 -8.00 4.20
CA ILE A 13 -1.42 -8.26 3.23
C ILE A 13 -0.25 -7.29 3.43
N LEU A 14 -0.52 -6.02 3.78
CA LEU A 14 0.51 -5.02 4.07
C LEU A 14 1.27 -5.35 5.36
N ASP A 15 0.61 -5.91 6.38
CA ASP A 15 1.24 -6.37 7.62
C ASP A 15 2.31 -7.46 7.40
N LEU A 16 2.20 -8.23 6.32
CA LEU A 16 3.15 -9.31 6.00
C LEU A 16 4.43 -8.82 5.30
N ILE A 17 4.51 -7.54 4.94
CA ILE A 17 5.65 -6.97 4.20
C ILE A 17 6.60 -6.23 5.15
N SER A 18 7.89 -6.16 4.80
CA SER A 18 8.86 -5.40 5.58
C SER A 18 8.53 -3.90 5.60
N ASP A 19 8.99 -3.18 6.64
CA ASP A 19 8.86 -1.72 6.70
C ASP A 19 9.51 -1.06 5.48
N GLU A 20 10.69 -1.55 5.07
CA GLU A 20 11.42 -1.02 3.90
C GLU A 20 10.58 -1.11 2.61
N ASP A 21 9.95 -2.26 2.38
CA ASP A 21 9.09 -2.46 1.22
C ASP A 21 7.81 -1.61 1.30
N ILE A 22 7.23 -1.45 2.50
CA ILE A 22 6.06 -0.58 2.71
C ILE A 22 6.41 0.87 2.36
N PHE A 23 7.55 1.38 2.84
CA PHE A 23 7.95 2.75 2.56
C PHE A 23 8.30 2.94 1.08
N ALA A 24 8.92 1.95 0.45
CA ALA A 24 9.15 1.95 -0.99
C ALA A 24 7.85 1.95 -1.79
N LEU A 25 6.85 1.18 -1.34
CA LEU A 25 5.54 1.08 -1.99
C LEU A 25 4.74 2.37 -1.88
N VAL A 26 4.72 3.05 -0.73
CA VAL A 26 4.11 4.39 -0.60
C VAL A 26 4.75 5.37 -1.59
N ARG A 27 6.07 5.35 -1.68
CA ARG A 27 6.81 6.29 -2.52
C ARG A 27 6.46 6.13 -4.00
N THR A 28 6.24 4.90 -4.45
CA THR A 28 5.85 4.60 -5.84
C THR A 28 4.36 4.77 -6.09
N SER A 29 3.50 4.40 -5.13
CA SER A 29 2.04 4.52 -5.28
C SER A 29 1.54 5.96 -5.19
N SER A 30 2.19 6.80 -4.38
CA SER A 30 1.85 8.22 -4.24
C SER A 30 2.62 9.13 -5.20
N ASN A 31 3.49 8.59 -6.06
CA ASN A 31 4.43 9.37 -6.88
C ASN A 31 5.21 10.42 -6.04
N GLN A 32 5.66 10.02 -4.85
CA GLN A 32 6.31 10.87 -3.84
C GLN A 32 5.48 12.04 -3.30
N ALA A 33 4.16 12.10 -3.59
CA ALA A 33 3.29 13.17 -3.14
C ALA A 33 3.05 13.15 -1.61
N VAL A 34 3.27 12.01 -0.95
CA VAL A 34 3.07 11.85 0.49
C VAL A 34 4.36 11.40 1.16
N LYS A 35 4.71 12.10 2.24
CA LYS A 35 5.83 11.75 3.11
C LYS A 35 5.26 11.12 4.38
N VAL A 36 5.62 9.86 4.62
CA VAL A 36 5.16 9.05 5.75
C VAL A 36 6.33 8.81 6.70
N TYR A 37 6.06 8.77 8.00
CA TYR A 37 7.07 8.64 9.05
C TYR A 37 6.83 7.42 9.94
N SER A 38 5.66 6.80 9.81
CA SER A 38 5.32 5.55 10.47
C SER A 38 4.74 4.53 9.49
N ARG A 39 4.82 3.26 9.88
CA ARG A 39 4.22 2.16 9.13
C ARG A 39 2.70 2.35 8.97
N SER A 40 2.00 2.76 10.03
CA SER A 40 0.56 3.01 9.99
C SER A 40 0.17 4.14 9.02
N GLU A 41 0.96 5.20 8.94
CA GLU A 41 0.77 6.26 7.94
C GLU A 41 1.01 5.74 6.52
N ALA A 42 2.03 4.90 6.36
CA ALA A 42 2.36 4.28 5.09
C ALA A 42 1.23 3.38 4.56
N GLU A 43 0.69 2.53 5.42
CA GLU A 43 -0.46 1.67 5.10
C GLU A 43 -1.70 2.50 4.71
N ASN A 44 -2.03 3.52 5.50
CA ASN A 44 -3.17 4.38 5.20
C ASN A 44 -2.97 5.15 3.89
N ALA A 45 -1.76 5.62 3.60
CA ALA A 45 -1.45 6.28 2.34
C ALA A 45 -1.60 5.32 1.16
N ILE A 46 -1.08 4.09 1.26
CA ILE A 46 -1.24 3.06 0.22
C ILE A 46 -2.73 2.76 -0.03
N LEU A 47 -3.52 2.58 1.03
CA LEU A 47 -4.96 2.30 0.92
C LEU A 47 -5.75 3.48 0.35
N SER A 48 -5.30 4.72 0.59
CA SER A 48 -5.97 5.94 0.11
C SER A 48 -5.64 6.28 -1.35
N PHE A 49 -4.41 5.97 -1.79
CA PHE A 49 -3.93 6.23 -3.15
C PHE A 49 -4.20 5.09 -4.12
N SER A 50 -4.72 3.96 -3.65
CA SER A 50 -5.06 2.83 -4.52
C SER A 50 -6.51 2.96 -4.99
N GLU A 51 -6.72 3.17 -6.29
CA GLU A 51 -8.07 3.25 -6.87
C GLU A 51 -8.75 1.88 -6.87
N SER A 52 -7.95 0.80 -6.96
CA SER A 52 -8.35 -0.61 -6.92
C SER A 52 -7.26 -1.50 -6.28
N ALA A 53 -7.65 -2.62 -5.67
CA ALA A 53 -6.74 -3.62 -5.10
C ALA A 53 -5.84 -4.24 -6.19
N GLU A 54 -6.35 -4.36 -7.41
CA GLU A 54 -5.62 -4.91 -8.56
C GLU A 54 -4.43 -4.03 -8.95
N GLU A 55 -4.59 -2.70 -8.90
CA GLU A 55 -3.52 -1.74 -9.19
C GLU A 55 -2.42 -1.79 -8.11
N LEU A 56 -2.82 -1.96 -6.85
CA LEU A 56 -1.95 -2.10 -5.69
C LEU A 56 -1.10 -3.39 -5.79
N LEU A 57 -1.75 -4.49 -6.17
CA LEU A 57 -1.10 -5.80 -6.34
C LEU A 57 -0.22 -5.86 -7.59
N ASN A 58 -0.60 -5.24 -8.71
CA ASN A 58 0.21 -5.21 -9.94
C ASN A 58 1.47 -4.34 -9.83
N ARG A 59 1.49 -3.32 -8.93
CA ARG A 59 2.65 -2.46 -8.69
C ARG A 59 3.75 -3.13 -7.86
N ARG A 60 3.39 -4.06 -6.97
CA ARG A 60 4.36 -5.05 -6.48
C ARG A 60 4.50 -6.08 -7.59
N LYS A 61 5.59 -6.07 -8.35
CA LYS A 61 5.94 -7.26 -9.16
C LYS A 61 6.00 -8.46 -8.22
N VAL A 62 4.92 -9.24 -8.14
CA VAL A 62 4.88 -10.54 -7.48
C VAL A 62 5.61 -11.48 -8.43
N ASN A 63 6.94 -11.46 -8.39
CA ASN A 63 7.71 -12.47 -9.08
C ASN A 63 7.46 -13.82 -8.39
N LYS A 64 7.18 -14.84 -9.20
CA LYS A 64 7.04 -16.25 -8.78
C LYS A 64 8.31 -16.76 -8.09
#